data_AF-A0AAD8P6B7-F1
#
_entry.id   AF-A0AAD8P6B7-F1
#
_cell.length_a   1.000
_cell.length_b   1.000
_cell.length_c   1.000
_cell.angle_alpha   90.00
_cell.angle_beta   90.00
_cell.angle_gamma   90.00
#
_symmetry.space_group_name_H-M   'P 1'
#
loop_
_entity.id
_entity.type
_entity.pdbx_description
1 polymer ?
#
loop_
_entity_poly.entity_id
_entity_poly.type
_entity_poly.pdbx_seq_one_letter_code
_entity_poly.pdbx_strand_id
1 'polypeptide(L)'
;MQVCNQQEVVTCKHKNQLKCKLSSMASPLTSSSSSSLPLKFAFILSFSLTTSSSTCKFNSNKASASARDILTLLATPQQASSVDPQVASQLKSSFKFLVPFNPNDLGIRFPRRTLNSKPSYDYVYHENELVWSPPAPVLEIARLAFDSGRDPASIQRLLDPTIIYVPDVEGSNKSRCGLTRTPYGRRFINEELNSYMEFLFKLIADRGPKVGLNVSLNRFDFFHGHLFIAADGRVGNYRFHAKEYPAYDEEVFPYNMGYCQKGSNVTYDDSMNLRNILWLAPLPSSSTSDWSAPGVLVVLDAHPRGIIFRDIIPEYVNYARTIYEEYFGETVVDVNYLNVGAAEPDYQIFIC
;
A
#
# COMPACT_ATOMS: atom_id res chain seq x y z
N MET A 1 -0.68 33.81 -8.48
CA MET A 1 -1.76 32.86 -8.19
C MET A 1 -1.30 31.52 -8.76
N GLN A 2 -0.57 30.75 -7.95
CA GLN A 2 0.14 29.54 -8.36
C GLN A 2 0.07 28.59 -7.16
N VAL A 3 -0.58 27.45 -7.35
CA VAL A 3 -0.90 26.46 -6.30
C VAL A 3 0.30 25.51 -6.18
N CYS A 4 0.88 25.43 -4.99
CA CYS A 4 2.00 24.54 -4.69
C CYS A 4 1.52 23.11 -4.39
N ASN A 5 2.15 22.16 -5.06
CA ASN A 5 2.10 20.71 -4.83
C ASN A 5 2.45 20.34 -3.38
N GLN A 6 1.70 19.41 -2.79
CA GLN A 6 2.07 18.70 -1.56
C GLN A 6 2.67 17.33 -1.92
N GLN A 7 3.97 17.34 -2.15
CA GLN A 7 4.87 16.21 -1.89
C GLN A 7 6.10 16.83 -1.23
N GLU A 8 6.04 17.09 0.08
CA GLU A 8 7.22 17.40 0.88
C GLU A 8 6.84 17.30 2.36
N VAL A 9 7.13 16.16 2.96
CA VAL A 9 7.08 15.96 4.42
C VAL A 9 8.49 15.57 4.87
N VAL A 10 9.11 16.53 5.56
CA VAL A 10 10.25 16.43 6.50
C VAL A 10 11.66 16.32 5.90
N THR A 11 12.27 17.48 5.62
CA THR A 11 13.72 17.68 5.80
C THR A 11 13.96 18.52 7.06
N CYS A 12 14.45 17.88 8.12
CA CYS A 12 14.85 18.57 9.33
C CYS A 12 16.23 19.21 9.13
N LYS A 13 16.32 20.51 9.40
CA LYS A 13 17.52 21.35 9.28
C LYS A 13 18.56 20.98 10.34
N HIS A 14 19.76 20.60 9.91
CA HIS A 14 20.99 20.89 10.65
C HIS A 14 21.98 21.60 9.72
N LYS A 15 21.99 22.94 9.83
CA LYS A 15 23.06 23.80 9.32
C LYS A 15 24.08 23.99 10.45
N ASN A 16 25.33 23.62 10.19
CA ASN A 16 26.51 24.37 10.62
C ASN A 16 27.66 23.99 9.67
N GLN A 17 27.96 24.89 8.73
CA GLN A 17 29.18 25.72 8.69
C GLN A 17 30.39 25.00 8.09
N LEU A 18 30.76 25.37 6.85
CA LEU A 18 32.00 26.11 6.61
C LEU A 18 32.02 26.69 5.19
N LYS A 19 32.28 28.00 5.14
CA LYS A 19 32.47 28.85 3.96
C LYS A 19 33.73 28.43 3.20
N CYS A 20 33.72 28.56 1.87
CA CYS A 20 34.72 29.37 1.17
C CYS A 20 34.27 29.77 -0.25
N LYS A 21 34.42 31.06 -0.53
CA LYS A 21 34.23 31.76 -1.82
C LYS A 21 35.18 31.21 -2.90
N LEU A 22 34.77 31.21 -4.17
CA LEU A 22 35.23 32.21 -5.15
C LEU A 22 34.42 32.15 -6.45
N SER A 23 34.32 33.33 -7.07
CA SER A 23 33.44 33.70 -8.18
C SER A 23 34.01 33.42 -9.58
N SER A 24 33.07 33.50 -10.53
CA SER A 24 33.11 34.26 -11.79
C SER A 24 33.28 33.51 -13.11
N MET A 25 32.38 33.90 -14.01
CA MET A 25 32.17 33.53 -15.40
C MET A 25 33.30 34.01 -16.33
N ALA A 26 33.47 33.31 -17.46
CA ALA A 26 33.33 33.84 -18.83
C ALA A 26 34.27 33.10 -19.82
N SER A 27 33.69 32.57 -20.90
CA SER A 27 34.36 32.23 -22.16
C SER A 27 34.57 33.52 -23.00
N PRO A 28 35.42 33.56 -24.05
CA PRO A 28 35.07 32.94 -25.34
C PRO A 28 36.25 32.42 -26.21
N LEU A 29 35.84 31.90 -27.37
CA LEU A 29 36.53 31.15 -28.44
C LEU A 29 37.67 31.84 -29.23
N THR A 30 38.37 30.98 -30.01
CA THR A 30 39.16 31.11 -31.27
C THR A 30 40.66 30.77 -31.09
N SER A 31 41.41 30.07 -31.95
CA SER A 31 41.25 29.45 -33.29
C SER A 31 42.45 28.48 -33.57
N SER A 32 42.28 27.54 -34.52
CA SER A 32 43.24 26.74 -35.36
C SER A 32 44.77 27.01 -35.25
N SER A 33 45.74 26.09 -35.40
CA SER A 33 45.90 24.92 -36.31
C SER A 33 47.21 24.13 -36.04
N SER A 34 47.20 22.85 -36.42
CA SER A 34 48.29 22.00 -36.99
C SER A 34 49.54 21.54 -36.19
N SER A 35 49.54 20.22 -35.95
CA SER A 35 50.54 19.19 -36.34
C SER A 35 51.78 18.84 -35.49
N SER A 36 51.93 17.52 -35.34
CA SER A 36 53.12 16.66 -35.19
C SER A 36 53.59 16.25 -33.78
N LEU A 37 53.46 14.93 -33.54
CA LEU A 37 54.14 14.14 -32.50
C LEU A 37 55.62 13.94 -32.89
N PRO A 38 56.52 13.72 -31.92
CA PRO A 38 56.98 12.34 -31.73
C PRO A 38 57.19 11.91 -30.26
N LEU A 39 57.14 10.59 -30.06
CA LEU A 39 57.37 9.83 -28.83
C LEU A 39 58.68 10.18 -28.11
N LYS A 40 58.65 10.18 -26.76
CA LYS A 40 59.60 9.44 -25.91
C LYS A 40 59.11 9.32 -24.46
N PHE A 41 59.24 8.10 -23.96
CA PHE A 41 58.95 7.63 -22.60
C PHE A 41 59.65 8.46 -21.51
N ALA A 42 58.92 8.80 -20.45
CA ALA A 42 59.48 9.09 -19.13
C ALA A 42 58.48 8.76 -18.02
N PHE A 43 58.99 8.06 -17.02
CA PHE A 43 58.31 7.47 -15.86
C PHE A 43 57.55 8.49 -15.02
N ILE A 44 56.31 8.16 -14.66
CA ILE A 44 55.62 8.81 -13.54
C ILE A 44 55.43 7.77 -12.44
N LEU A 45 56.16 7.97 -11.33
CA LEU A 45 55.93 7.32 -10.06
C LEU A 45 54.54 7.71 -9.54
N SER A 46 53.64 6.74 -9.45
CA SER A 46 52.38 6.88 -8.73
C SER A 46 52.46 6.06 -7.45
N PHE A 47 52.63 6.76 -6.33
CA PHE A 47 52.66 6.23 -4.98
C PHE A 47 51.43 5.37 -4.67
N SER A 48 51.67 4.15 -4.21
CA SER A 48 50.67 3.29 -3.57
C SER A 48 50.23 3.91 -2.25
N LEU A 49 49.03 4.49 -2.23
CA LEU A 49 48.27 4.71 -1.00
C LEU A 49 47.37 3.49 -0.80
N THR A 50 47.88 2.48 -0.09
CA THR A 50 47.05 1.42 0.49
C THR A 50 46.26 2.01 1.65
N THR A 51 45.16 2.69 1.34
CA THR A 51 44.08 2.87 2.31
C THR A 51 43.48 1.50 2.54
N SER A 52 43.79 0.89 3.68
CA SER A 52 43.06 -0.25 4.20
C SER A 52 41.62 0.19 4.46
N SER A 53 40.77 0.13 3.45
CA SER A 53 39.34 -0.01 3.67
C SER A 53 39.17 -1.42 4.22
N SER A 54 39.09 -1.51 5.55
CA SER A 54 38.48 -2.64 6.23
C SER A 54 37.05 -2.72 5.71
N THR A 55 36.87 -3.43 4.60
CA THR A 55 35.59 -3.95 4.19
C THR A 55 35.20 -4.91 5.30
N CYS A 56 34.43 -4.39 6.25
CA CYS A 56 33.60 -5.21 7.11
C CYS A 56 32.72 -5.99 6.14
N LYS A 57 33.17 -7.20 5.80
CA LYS A 57 32.34 -8.23 5.21
C LYS A 57 31.25 -8.51 6.23
N PHE A 58 30.17 -7.74 6.16
CA PHE A 58 28.91 -8.15 6.76
C PHE A 58 28.49 -9.40 6.01
N ASN A 59 28.90 -10.53 6.57
CA ASN A 59 28.40 -11.83 6.21
C ASN A 59 26.96 -11.88 6.74
N SER A 60 26.00 -11.37 5.97
CA SER A 60 24.58 -11.67 6.23
C SER A 60 24.04 -12.44 5.03
N ASN A 61 24.35 -13.73 4.95
CA ASN A 61 23.55 -14.70 4.20
C ASN A 61 22.19 -14.91 4.90
N LYS A 62 21.52 -13.83 5.30
CA LYS A 62 20.18 -13.87 5.85
C LYS A 62 19.25 -13.52 4.71
N ALA A 63 18.39 -14.46 4.34
CA ALA A 63 17.34 -14.20 3.37
C ALA A 63 16.46 -13.05 3.90
N SER A 64 16.35 -11.98 3.11
CA SER A 64 15.53 -10.81 3.38
C SER A 64 14.18 -11.00 2.70
N ALA A 65 13.09 -10.70 3.39
CA ALA A 65 11.78 -10.66 2.75
C ALA A 65 11.62 -9.42 1.87
N SER A 66 10.78 -9.53 0.86
CA SER A 66 10.29 -8.43 0.04
C SER A 66 8.77 -8.44 -0.05
N ALA A 67 8.17 -7.31 -0.45
CA ALA A 67 6.74 -7.24 -0.75
C ALA A 67 6.31 -8.23 -1.86
N ARG A 68 7.21 -8.54 -2.79
CA ARG A 68 6.97 -9.55 -3.84
C ARG A 68 6.82 -10.96 -3.25
N ASP A 69 7.55 -11.28 -2.19
CA ASP A 69 7.40 -12.57 -1.51
C ASP A 69 6.01 -12.70 -0.87
N ILE A 70 5.44 -11.62 -0.33
CA ILE A 70 4.06 -11.59 0.17
C ILE A 70 3.08 -11.93 -0.97
N LEU A 71 3.18 -11.24 -2.11
CA LEU A 71 2.34 -11.51 -3.28
C LEU A 71 2.46 -12.96 -3.75
N THR A 72 3.70 -13.46 -3.80
CA THR A 72 4.02 -14.82 -4.25
C THR A 72 3.44 -15.89 -3.31
N LEU A 73 3.44 -15.65 -2.00
CA LEU A 73 2.86 -16.55 -1.00
C LEU A 73 1.33 -16.58 -1.04
N LEU A 74 0.69 -15.46 -1.41
CA LEU A 74 -0.76 -15.33 -1.57
C LEU A 74 -1.22 -15.71 -2.99
N ALA A 75 -0.30 -16.26 -3.80
CA ALA A 75 -0.58 -16.69 -5.16
C ALA A 75 -0.88 -18.18 -5.26
N THR A 76 -0.37 -18.86 -6.29
CA THR A 76 -0.55 -20.31 -6.44
C THR A 76 0.38 -21.09 -5.51
N PRO A 77 0.03 -22.33 -5.10
CA PRO A 77 0.95 -23.19 -4.32
C PRO A 77 2.31 -23.39 -4.99
N GLN A 78 2.34 -23.45 -6.32
CA GLN A 78 3.56 -23.55 -7.13
C GLN A 78 4.42 -22.29 -6.99
N GLN A 79 3.81 -21.10 -7.08
CA GLN A 79 4.53 -19.84 -6.87
C GLN A 79 5.03 -19.72 -5.44
N ALA A 80 4.18 -20.04 -4.45
CA ALA A 80 4.55 -20.00 -3.04
C ALA A 80 5.76 -20.89 -2.71
N SER A 81 5.98 -21.99 -3.45
CA SER A 81 7.14 -22.88 -3.27
C SER A 81 8.49 -22.29 -3.71
N SER A 82 8.47 -21.18 -4.46
CA SER A 82 9.68 -20.49 -4.91
C SER A 82 10.30 -19.54 -3.88
N VAL A 83 9.54 -19.20 -2.82
CA VAL A 83 10.01 -18.35 -1.73
C VAL A 83 10.84 -19.19 -0.75
N ASP A 84 11.93 -18.63 -0.24
CA ASP A 84 12.76 -19.29 0.77
C ASP A 84 11.90 -19.81 1.94
N PRO A 85 12.02 -21.09 2.35
CA PRO A 85 11.15 -21.66 3.38
C PRO A 85 11.17 -20.94 4.73
N GLN A 86 12.32 -20.36 5.13
CA GLN A 86 12.44 -19.63 6.40
C GLN A 86 11.76 -18.26 6.31
N VAL A 87 11.92 -17.57 5.17
CA VAL A 87 11.20 -16.33 4.87
C VAL A 87 9.71 -16.58 4.78
N ALA A 88 9.30 -17.62 4.06
CA ALA A 88 7.90 -18.01 3.91
C ALA A 88 7.23 -18.33 5.25
N SER A 89 7.91 -19.06 6.13
CA SER A 89 7.39 -19.37 7.48
C SER A 89 7.23 -18.11 8.33
N GLN A 90 8.20 -17.21 8.31
CA GLN A 90 8.12 -15.94 9.05
C GLN A 90 7.00 -15.04 8.49
N LEU A 91 6.90 -14.89 7.17
CA LEU A 91 5.84 -14.09 6.54
C LEU A 91 4.45 -14.65 6.84
N LYS A 92 4.26 -15.97 6.72
CA LYS A 92 2.99 -16.62 7.08
C LYS A 92 2.60 -16.40 8.53
N SER A 93 3.57 -16.36 9.46
CA SER A 93 3.29 -16.07 10.86
C SER A 93 2.83 -14.63 11.11
N SER A 94 3.16 -13.72 10.20
CA SER A 94 2.69 -12.32 10.21
C SER A 94 1.34 -12.11 9.51
N PHE A 95 0.75 -13.14 8.88
CA PHE A 95 -0.52 -13.00 8.19
C PHE A 95 -1.69 -13.28 9.13
N LYS A 96 -2.59 -12.30 9.30
CA LYS A 96 -3.85 -12.47 10.03
C LYS A 96 -5.03 -12.32 9.06
N PHE A 97 -5.61 -13.45 8.68
CA PHE A 97 -6.69 -13.49 7.70
C PHE A 97 -8.02 -13.02 8.29
N LEU A 98 -8.64 -12.02 7.68
CA LEU A 98 -10.02 -11.59 8.01
C LEU A 98 -11.07 -12.50 7.35
N VAL A 99 -10.67 -13.09 6.21
CA VAL A 99 -11.40 -14.16 5.52
C VAL A 99 -10.44 -15.33 5.38
N PRO A 100 -10.81 -16.56 5.76
CA PRO A 100 -9.95 -17.73 5.63
C PRO A 100 -9.39 -17.85 4.22
N PHE A 101 -8.08 -18.08 4.09
CA PHE A 101 -7.42 -18.15 2.78
C PHE A 101 -7.88 -19.34 1.93
N ASN A 102 -8.34 -20.42 2.57
CA ASN A 102 -8.80 -21.62 1.90
C ASN A 102 -10.21 -21.99 2.38
N PRO A 103 -11.22 -22.09 1.49
CA PRO A 103 -12.56 -22.51 1.89
C PRO A 103 -12.59 -23.91 2.50
N ASN A 104 -11.60 -24.76 2.17
CA ASN A 104 -11.45 -26.11 2.72
C ASN A 104 -10.97 -26.16 4.19
N ASP A 105 -10.28 -25.12 4.68
CA ASP A 105 -9.77 -25.07 6.06
C ASP A 105 -10.88 -24.88 7.11
N LEU A 106 -12.10 -24.56 6.66
CA LEU A 106 -13.28 -24.51 7.51
C LEU A 106 -13.86 -25.91 7.82
N GLY A 107 -13.30 -26.99 7.26
CA GLY A 107 -13.85 -28.35 7.40
C GLY A 107 -15.24 -28.52 6.75
N ILE A 108 -15.69 -27.52 5.98
CA ILE A 108 -16.99 -27.52 5.31
C ILE A 108 -16.82 -28.26 3.98
N ARG A 109 -17.35 -29.49 3.92
CA ARG A 109 -17.48 -30.22 2.65
C ARG A 109 -18.33 -29.36 1.72
N PHE A 110 -17.86 -29.11 0.49
CA PHE A 110 -18.75 -28.69 -0.60
C PHE A 110 -20.02 -29.53 -0.53
N PRO A 111 -21.22 -28.94 -0.38
CA PRO A 111 -22.42 -29.75 -0.27
C PRO A 111 -22.58 -30.50 -1.59
N ARG A 112 -22.29 -31.81 -1.57
CA ARG A 112 -22.89 -32.74 -2.52
C ARG A 112 -24.38 -32.54 -2.34
N ARG A 113 -25.02 -31.83 -3.28
CA ARG A 113 -26.46 -31.53 -3.27
C ARG A 113 -27.24 -32.80 -2.92
N THR A 114 -27.62 -32.95 -1.66
CA THR A 114 -28.65 -33.87 -1.22
C THR A 114 -29.92 -33.05 -1.04
N LEU A 115 -30.97 -33.47 -1.73
CA LEU A 115 -32.20 -32.74 -2.02
C LEU A 115 -33.03 -32.24 -0.81
N ASN A 116 -32.61 -32.43 0.44
CA ASN A 116 -33.49 -32.27 1.61
C ASN A 116 -32.93 -31.47 2.80
N SER A 117 -31.86 -30.69 2.66
CA SER A 117 -31.47 -29.71 3.70
C SER A 117 -31.81 -28.30 3.25
N LYS A 118 -32.78 -27.65 3.93
CA LYS A 118 -33.00 -26.21 3.80
C LYS A 118 -31.67 -25.50 4.10
N PRO A 119 -31.12 -24.67 3.20
CA PRO A 119 -29.91 -23.95 3.49
C PRO A 119 -30.24 -22.90 4.55
N SER A 120 -29.71 -23.07 5.76
CA SER A 120 -29.43 -21.91 6.60
C SER A 120 -28.33 -21.16 5.85
N TYR A 121 -28.69 -20.10 5.15
CA TYR A 121 -27.73 -19.21 4.51
C TYR A 121 -26.90 -18.59 5.63
N ASP A 122 -25.70 -19.12 5.85
CA ASP A 122 -24.75 -18.53 6.80
C ASP A 122 -24.25 -17.23 6.20
N TYR A 123 -24.67 -16.11 6.78
CA TYR A 123 -24.29 -14.77 6.36
C TYR A 123 -22.77 -14.62 6.28
N VAL A 124 -22.02 -15.24 7.21
CA VAL A 124 -20.55 -15.21 7.25
C VAL A 124 -19.95 -15.94 6.05
N TYR A 125 -20.57 -17.06 5.62
CA TYR A 125 -20.14 -17.81 4.45
C TYR A 125 -20.32 -16.97 3.18
N HIS A 126 -21.47 -16.29 3.04
CA HIS A 126 -21.73 -15.43 1.89
C HIS A 126 -20.71 -14.27 1.80
N GLU A 127 -20.39 -13.61 2.91
CA GLU A 127 -19.35 -12.58 2.94
C GLU A 127 -17.96 -13.14 2.58
N ASN A 128 -17.63 -14.36 3.01
CA ASN A 128 -16.37 -15.00 2.63
C ASN A 128 -16.34 -15.30 1.13
N GLU A 129 -17.45 -15.78 0.57
CA GLU A 129 -17.60 -16.05 -0.85
C GLU A 129 -17.41 -14.78 -1.68
N LEU A 130 -17.95 -13.64 -1.24
CA LEU A 130 -17.74 -12.35 -1.89
C LEU A 130 -16.27 -11.91 -1.91
N VAL A 131 -15.43 -12.37 -0.98
CA VAL A 131 -13.99 -12.11 -1.00
C VAL A 131 -13.24 -13.11 -1.88
N TRP A 132 -13.60 -14.39 -1.83
CA TRP A 132 -12.95 -15.43 -2.65
C TRP A 132 -13.28 -15.31 -4.13
N SER A 133 -14.54 -15.02 -4.43
CA SER A 133 -15.12 -14.90 -5.76
C SER A 133 -16.02 -13.65 -5.80
N PRO A 134 -15.42 -12.45 -5.89
CA PRO A 134 -16.16 -11.20 -5.91
C PRO A 134 -17.09 -11.08 -7.12
N PRO A 135 -18.01 -10.11 -7.11
CA PRO A 135 -18.96 -9.90 -8.20
C PRO A 135 -18.29 -9.64 -9.55
N ALA A 136 -19.04 -9.87 -10.63
CA ALA A 136 -18.54 -9.78 -12.01
C ALA A 136 -17.82 -8.45 -12.31
N PRO A 137 -18.29 -7.26 -11.89
CA PRO A 137 -17.58 -6.01 -12.16
C PRO A 137 -16.17 -5.93 -11.53
N VAL A 138 -15.96 -6.59 -10.39
CA VAL A 138 -14.66 -6.65 -9.71
C VAL A 138 -13.72 -7.58 -10.47
N LEU A 139 -14.24 -8.72 -10.91
CA LEU A 139 -13.52 -9.68 -11.75
C LEU A 139 -13.14 -9.05 -13.10
N GLU A 140 -14.03 -8.26 -13.70
CA GLU A 140 -13.75 -7.54 -14.95
C GLU A 140 -12.59 -6.55 -14.80
N ILE A 141 -12.52 -5.82 -13.67
CA ILE A 141 -11.39 -4.93 -13.40
C ILE A 141 -10.08 -5.70 -13.19
N ALA A 142 -10.14 -6.80 -12.44
CA ALA A 142 -8.98 -7.67 -12.25
C ALA A 142 -8.46 -8.22 -13.59
N ARG A 143 -9.38 -8.60 -14.49
CA ARG A 143 -9.04 -9.05 -15.84
C ARG A 143 -8.50 -7.92 -16.70
N LEU A 144 -9.12 -6.74 -16.66
CA LEU A 144 -8.70 -5.58 -17.43
C LEU A 144 -7.28 -5.16 -17.08
N ALA A 145 -6.91 -5.14 -15.80
CA ALA A 145 -5.55 -4.81 -15.36
C ALA A 145 -4.50 -5.81 -15.84
N PHE A 146 -4.89 -7.10 -15.87
CA PHE A 146 -4.03 -8.16 -16.36
C PHE A 146 -3.83 -8.06 -17.88
N ASP A 147 -4.93 -7.94 -18.63
CA ASP A 147 -4.91 -7.87 -20.10
C ASP A 147 -4.30 -6.56 -20.62
N SER A 148 -4.39 -5.46 -19.86
CA SER A 148 -3.77 -4.16 -20.22
C SER A 148 -2.26 -4.10 -19.96
N GLY A 149 -1.65 -5.18 -19.46
CA GLY A 149 -0.22 -5.19 -19.12
C GLY A 149 0.12 -4.31 -17.92
N ARG A 150 -0.85 -4.12 -17.01
CA ARG A 150 -0.75 -3.28 -15.81
C ARG A 150 -0.84 -1.77 -16.05
N ASP A 151 -1.48 -1.34 -17.13
CA ASP A 151 -1.73 0.08 -17.39
C ASP A 151 -2.78 0.66 -16.41
N PRO A 152 -2.42 1.60 -15.50
CA PRO A 152 -3.36 2.22 -14.58
C PRO A 152 -4.47 3.00 -15.30
N ALA A 153 -4.17 3.57 -16.47
CA ALA A 153 -5.13 4.38 -17.21
C ALA A 153 -6.33 3.55 -17.66
N SER A 154 -6.16 2.24 -17.86
CA SER A 154 -7.24 1.32 -18.22
C SER A 154 -8.32 1.26 -17.13
N ILE A 155 -7.93 1.25 -15.85
CA ILE A 155 -8.88 1.28 -14.73
C ILE A 155 -9.43 2.69 -14.51
N GLN A 156 -8.60 3.73 -14.62
CA GLN A 156 -9.03 5.12 -14.45
C GLN A 156 -10.12 5.55 -15.45
N ARG A 157 -10.17 4.94 -16.64
CA ARG A 157 -11.22 5.15 -17.64
C ARG A 157 -12.59 4.59 -17.23
N LEU A 158 -12.66 3.74 -16.21
CA LEU A 158 -13.92 3.21 -15.66
C LEU A 158 -14.57 4.17 -14.66
N LEU A 159 -13.89 5.28 -14.32
CA LEU A 159 -14.45 6.32 -13.48
C LEU A 159 -15.43 7.18 -14.26
N ASP A 160 -16.54 7.50 -13.61
CA ASP A 160 -17.49 8.48 -14.10
C ASP A 160 -16.80 9.85 -14.19
N PRO A 161 -16.86 10.57 -15.33
CA PRO A 161 -16.28 11.90 -15.46
C PRO A 161 -16.92 12.94 -14.54
N THR A 162 -18.07 12.64 -13.94
CA THR A 162 -18.79 13.52 -13.01
C THR A 162 -17.96 13.77 -11.76
N ILE A 163 -17.67 15.05 -11.53
CA ILE A 163 -16.91 15.53 -10.39
C ILE A 163 -17.84 15.65 -9.17
N ILE A 164 -17.47 15.01 -8.07
CA ILE A 164 -18.18 15.10 -6.79
C ILE A 164 -17.26 15.81 -5.79
N TYR A 165 -17.67 16.98 -5.30
CA TYR A 165 -16.90 17.71 -4.29
C TYR A 165 -16.96 16.99 -2.95
N VAL A 166 -15.80 16.88 -2.29
CA VAL A 166 -15.73 16.29 -0.95
C VAL A 166 -16.23 17.34 0.05
N PRO A 167 -17.30 17.06 0.81
CA PRO A 167 -17.83 18.01 1.78
C PRO A 167 -16.92 18.12 3.02
N ASP A 168 -17.28 19.02 3.94
CA ASP A 168 -16.62 19.09 5.25
C ASP A 168 -16.96 17.86 6.09
N VAL A 169 -15.99 16.96 6.26
CA VAL A 169 -16.17 15.70 7.01
C VAL A 169 -15.69 15.91 8.44
N GLU A 170 -16.62 15.78 9.40
CA GLU A 170 -16.34 15.89 10.84
C GLU A 170 -15.57 17.18 11.22
N GLY A 171 -15.78 18.27 10.48
CA GLY A 171 -15.10 19.55 10.67
C GLY A 171 -13.63 19.56 10.24
N SER A 172 -13.25 18.79 9.22
CA SER A 172 -11.90 18.76 8.63
C SER A 172 -11.45 20.14 8.15
N ASN A 173 -12.37 20.96 7.66
CA ASN A 173 -12.09 22.31 7.18
C ASN A 173 -11.64 23.25 8.30
N LYS A 174 -12.17 23.10 9.52
CA LYS A 174 -11.72 23.88 10.70
C LYS A 174 -10.25 23.61 11.01
N SER A 175 -9.82 22.36 10.83
CA SER A 175 -8.43 21.96 11.02
C SER A 175 -7.53 22.26 9.81
N ARG A 176 -8.09 22.66 8.65
CA ARG A 176 -7.41 22.73 7.34
C ARG A 176 -6.86 21.38 6.87
N CYS A 177 -7.58 20.31 7.18
CA CYS A 177 -7.23 18.96 6.78
C CYS A 177 -7.84 18.63 5.40
N GLY A 178 -7.00 18.28 4.43
CA GLY A 178 -7.43 17.65 3.19
C GLY A 178 -7.37 16.14 3.34
N LEU A 179 -8.53 15.49 3.51
CA LEU A 179 -8.61 14.04 3.67
C LEU A 179 -8.32 13.29 2.36
N THR A 180 -8.53 13.95 1.23
CA THR A 180 -8.37 13.40 -0.11
C THR A 180 -7.26 14.13 -0.85
N ARG A 181 -6.62 13.45 -1.80
CA ARG A 181 -5.57 14.03 -2.66
C ARG A 181 -6.04 15.27 -3.43
N THR A 182 -7.31 15.26 -3.85
CA THR A 182 -7.98 16.35 -4.56
C THR A 182 -9.22 16.78 -3.78
N PRO A 183 -9.66 18.05 -3.85
CA PRO A 183 -10.87 18.52 -3.16
C PRO A 183 -12.19 17.94 -3.73
N TYR A 184 -12.07 17.08 -4.74
CA TYR A 184 -13.14 16.35 -5.37
C TYR A 184 -12.71 14.91 -5.60
N GLY A 185 -13.69 14.02 -5.71
CA GLY A 185 -13.52 12.65 -6.16
C GLY A 185 -14.48 12.32 -7.29
N ARG A 186 -14.39 11.07 -7.74
CA ARG A 186 -15.26 10.44 -8.72
C ARG A 186 -15.80 9.13 -8.16
N ARG A 187 -16.68 8.47 -8.89
CA ARG A 187 -17.12 7.10 -8.61
C ARG A 187 -16.86 6.24 -9.83
N PHE A 188 -16.88 4.93 -9.67
CA PHE A 188 -16.96 4.06 -10.85
C PHE A 188 -18.32 4.21 -11.51
N ILE A 189 -18.35 4.09 -12.84
CA ILE A 189 -19.60 4.06 -13.63
C ILE A 189 -20.49 2.90 -13.17
N ASN A 190 -19.86 1.79 -12.76
CA ASN A 190 -20.56 0.63 -12.24
C ASN A 190 -20.86 0.80 -10.73
N GLU A 191 -22.14 0.83 -10.38
CA GLU A 191 -22.60 1.00 -8.99
C GLU A 191 -22.31 -0.20 -8.09
N GLU A 192 -22.33 -1.42 -8.64
CA GLU A 192 -22.03 -2.66 -7.91
C GLU A 192 -20.57 -2.68 -7.45
N LEU A 193 -19.66 -2.16 -8.26
CA LEU A 193 -18.25 -1.99 -7.87
C LEU A 193 -18.07 -0.99 -6.73
N ASN A 194 -18.79 0.15 -6.77
CA ASN A 194 -18.78 1.10 -5.65
C ASN A 194 -19.31 0.41 -4.38
N SER A 195 -20.44 -0.30 -4.49
CA SER A 195 -21.05 -1.06 -3.39
C SER A 195 -20.12 -2.13 -2.82
N TYR A 196 -19.31 -2.78 -3.66
CA TYR A 196 -18.33 -3.76 -3.24
C TYR A 196 -17.16 -3.14 -2.46
N MET A 197 -16.67 -1.96 -2.88
CA MET A 197 -15.64 -1.24 -2.12
C MET A 197 -16.17 -0.84 -0.73
N GLU A 198 -17.41 -0.37 -0.68
CA GLU A 198 -18.16 -0.09 0.56
C GLU A 198 -18.24 -1.32 1.47
N PHE A 199 -18.58 -2.48 0.88
CA PHE A 199 -18.62 -3.76 1.57
C PHE A 199 -17.27 -4.10 2.19
N LEU A 200 -16.15 -3.91 1.48
CA LEU A 200 -14.81 -4.18 2.03
C LEU A 200 -14.50 -3.32 3.27
N PHE A 201 -14.81 -2.02 3.24
CA PHE A 201 -14.62 -1.15 4.42
C PHE A 201 -15.44 -1.64 5.62
N LYS A 202 -16.72 -1.96 5.41
CA LYS A 202 -17.59 -2.47 6.48
C LYS A 202 -17.13 -3.81 7.01
N LEU A 203 -16.73 -4.73 6.12
CA LEU A 203 -16.25 -6.06 6.47
C LEU A 203 -14.98 -6.00 7.33
N ILE A 204 -14.05 -5.12 6.98
CA ILE A 204 -12.81 -4.90 7.74
C ILE A 204 -13.13 -4.31 9.11
N ALA A 205 -14.04 -3.34 9.19
CA ALA A 205 -14.44 -2.75 10.47
C ALA A 205 -15.11 -3.77 11.39
N ASP A 206 -15.97 -4.64 10.86
CA ASP A 206 -16.64 -5.70 11.64
C ASP A 206 -15.66 -6.80 12.10
N ARG A 207 -14.75 -7.22 11.23
CA ARG A 207 -13.88 -8.38 11.48
C ARG A 207 -12.52 -8.04 12.04
N GLY A 208 -12.07 -6.80 11.91
CA GLY A 208 -10.80 -6.30 12.48
C GLY A 208 -10.62 -6.68 13.95
N PRO A 209 -11.63 -6.48 14.82
CA PRO A 209 -11.50 -6.80 16.24
C PRO A 209 -11.16 -8.29 16.50
N LYS A 210 -11.58 -9.22 15.63
CA LYS A 210 -11.29 -10.65 15.76
C LYS A 210 -9.81 -10.98 15.61
N VAL A 211 -9.05 -10.13 14.91
CA VAL A 211 -7.59 -10.27 14.74
C VAL A 211 -6.79 -9.33 15.64
N GLY A 212 -7.46 -8.57 16.50
CA GLY A 212 -6.87 -7.56 17.38
C GLY A 212 -6.72 -6.17 16.75
N LEU A 213 -7.35 -5.92 15.61
CA LEU A 213 -7.35 -4.63 14.94
C LEU A 213 -8.65 -3.88 15.26
N ASN A 214 -8.60 -2.91 16.16
CA ASN A 214 -9.74 -2.05 16.43
C ASN A 214 -9.69 -0.83 15.51
N VAL A 215 -10.63 -0.73 14.58
CA VAL A 215 -10.77 0.38 13.64
C VAL A 215 -12.14 1.02 13.77
N SER A 216 -12.18 2.33 13.60
CA SER A 216 -13.41 3.12 13.56
C SER A 216 -13.45 3.92 12.27
N LEU A 217 -14.53 3.82 11.50
CA LEU A 217 -14.69 4.57 10.24
C LEU A 217 -14.97 6.06 10.51
N ASN A 218 -13.91 6.85 10.67
CA ASN A 218 -13.98 8.30 10.95
C ASN A 218 -12.85 9.04 10.21
N ARG A 219 -12.80 10.37 10.26
CA ARG A 219 -11.76 11.11 9.51
C ARG A 219 -10.30 10.85 9.95
N PHE A 220 -10.10 10.23 11.12
CA PHE A 220 -8.79 9.97 11.71
C PHE A 220 -8.33 8.51 11.54
N ASP A 221 -9.29 7.60 11.38
CA ASP A 221 -9.10 6.17 11.36
C ASP A 221 -9.90 5.55 10.21
N PHE A 222 -9.20 4.75 9.42
CA PHE A 222 -9.77 3.86 8.42
C PHE A 222 -10.77 4.48 7.43
N PHE A 223 -10.43 5.62 6.83
CA PHE A 223 -11.30 6.31 5.86
C PHE A 223 -10.83 6.21 4.41
N HIS A 224 -9.63 5.69 4.14
CA HIS A 224 -9.14 5.58 2.76
C HIS A 224 -8.34 4.31 2.51
N GLY A 225 -8.26 3.94 1.24
CA GLY A 225 -7.25 3.01 0.78
C GLY A 225 -6.85 3.12 -0.68
N HIS A 226 -5.74 2.49 -1.01
CA HIS A 226 -5.06 2.71 -2.29
C HIS A 226 -5.26 1.50 -3.21
N LEU A 227 -5.91 1.71 -4.36
CA LEU A 227 -6.03 0.69 -5.40
C LEU A 227 -4.73 0.68 -6.22
N PHE A 228 -4.15 -0.50 -6.44
CA PHE A 228 -2.90 -0.68 -7.16
C PHE A 228 -2.98 -1.91 -8.08
N ILE A 229 -2.13 -1.93 -9.10
CA ILE A 229 -1.91 -3.12 -9.92
C ILE A 229 -0.60 -3.75 -9.48
N ALA A 230 -0.68 -4.96 -8.93
CA ALA A 230 0.45 -5.72 -8.44
C ALA A 230 1.40 -6.13 -9.57
N ALA A 231 2.66 -6.39 -9.23
CA ALA A 231 3.68 -6.81 -10.19
C ALA A 231 3.31 -8.09 -10.97
N ASP A 232 2.48 -8.97 -10.42
CA ASP A 232 1.98 -10.18 -11.05
C ASP A 232 0.71 -9.97 -11.89
N GLY A 233 0.24 -8.73 -12.04
CA GLY A 233 -0.93 -8.36 -12.84
C GLY A 233 -2.26 -8.41 -12.09
N ARG A 234 -2.26 -8.75 -10.80
CA ARG A 234 -3.49 -8.68 -9.98
C ARG A 234 -3.87 -7.25 -9.70
N VAL A 235 -5.16 -6.97 -9.71
CA VAL A 235 -5.66 -5.79 -9.01
C VAL A 235 -5.67 -6.11 -7.53
N GLY A 236 -5.05 -5.25 -6.74
CA GLY A 236 -5.19 -5.25 -5.31
C GLY A 236 -5.70 -3.90 -4.84
N ASN A 237 -6.36 -3.90 -3.69
CA ASN A 237 -6.48 -2.70 -2.87
C ASN A 237 -5.46 -2.89 -1.75
N TYR A 238 -4.33 -2.19 -1.88
CA TYR A 238 -3.15 -2.47 -1.08
C TYR A 238 -3.34 -2.06 0.37
N ARG A 239 -4.12 -1.00 0.59
CA ARG A 239 -3.92 -0.29 1.84
C ARG A 239 -5.12 0.49 2.26
N PHE A 240 -6.00 -0.21 2.92
CA PHE A 240 -6.86 0.37 3.92
C PHE A 240 -6.00 0.94 5.06
N HIS A 241 -5.88 2.27 5.14
CA HIS A 241 -5.09 2.93 6.18
C HIS A 241 -5.89 2.98 7.48
N ALA A 242 -5.77 1.92 8.26
CA ALA A 242 -6.19 1.95 9.65
C ALA A 242 -5.26 2.83 10.48
N LYS A 243 -5.82 3.51 11.48
CA LYS A 243 -5.14 4.39 12.43
C LYS A 243 -4.19 5.38 11.75
N GLU A 244 -4.71 6.10 10.74
CA GLU A 244 -3.91 6.98 9.90
C GLU A 244 -3.34 8.18 10.67
N TYR A 245 -4.13 8.74 11.58
CA TYR A 245 -3.72 9.89 12.38
C TYR A 245 -3.78 9.58 13.87
N PRO A 246 -2.78 8.88 14.45
CA PRO A 246 -2.67 8.72 15.90
C PRO A 246 -2.65 10.08 16.61
N ALA A 247 -3.31 10.15 17.76
CA ALA A 247 -3.30 11.34 18.61
C ALA A 247 -1.85 11.66 19.03
N TYR A 248 -1.53 12.94 19.08
CA TYR A 248 -0.23 13.39 19.58
C TYR A 248 -0.14 13.10 21.08
N ASP A 249 0.88 12.36 21.48
CA ASP A 249 1.18 12.02 22.86
C ASP A 249 2.69 12.18 23.06
N GLU A 250 3.12 13.01 24.01
CA GLU A 250 4.53 13.32 24.20
C GLU A 250 5.36 12.10 24.63
N GLU A 251 4.75 11.13 25.30
CA GLU A 251 5.42 9.93 25.81
C GLU A 251 5.36 8.78 24.80
N VAL A 252 4.20 8.60 24.13
CA VAL A 252 3.92 7.43 23.30
C VAL A 252 4.09 7.70 21.80
N PHE A 253 3.70 8.88 21.33
CA PHE A 253 3.75 9.26 19.91
C PHE A 253 4.04 10.76 19.71
N PRO A 254 5.30 11.20 19.94
CA PRO A 254 5.68 12.63 19.93
C PRO A 254 5.86 13.19 18.51
N TYR A 255 5.09 12.69 17.54
CA TYR A 255 5.20 13.08 16.13
C TYR A 255 4.01 13.94 15.71
N ASN A 256 4.31 15.10 15.12
CA ASN A 256 3.30 16.00 14.56
C ASN A 256 3.05 15.64 13.09
N MET A 257 1.87 15.10 12.80
CA MET A 257 1.42 14.70 11.47
C MET A 257 0.62 15.80 10.75
N GLY A 258 0.64 17.03 11.30
CA GLY A 258 0.07 18.21 10.66
C GLY A 258 -1.41 18.43 10.99
N TYR A 259 -2.12 19.04 10.04
CA TYR A 259 -3.47 19.55 10.25
C TYR A 259 -4.51 18.45 10.48
N CYS A 260 -4.36 17.30 9.84
CA CYS A 260 -5.28 16.17 9.96
C CYS A 260 -5.20 15.43 11.29
N GLN A 261 -4.10 15.58 12.04
CA GLN A 261 -3.95 15.00 13.38
C GLN A 261 -4.74 15.76 14.45
N LYS A 262 -5.13 17.02 14.19
CA LYS A 262 -5.73 17.90 15.20
C LYS A 262 -7.08 17.38 15.68
N GLY A 263 -7.15 17.09 16.97
CA GLY A 263 -8.36 16.56 17.61
C GLY A 263 -8.57 15.06 17.37
N SER A 264 -7.54 14.34 16.91
CA SER A 264 -7.58 12.88 16.83
C SER A 264 -7.71 12.27 18.22
N ASN A 265 -8.52 11.22 18.31
CA ASN A 265 -8.68 10.36 19.48
C ASN A 265 -8.05 8.96 19.28
N VAL A 266 -7.35 8.75 18.17
CA VAL A 266 -6.80 7.44 17.81
C VAL A 266 -5.61 7.13 18.71
N THR A 267 -5.72 6.08 19.52
CA THR A 267 -4.66 5.65 20.43
C THR A 267 -3.52 4.98 19.65
N TYR A 268 -2.30 5.40 19.96
CA TYR A 268 -1.10 4.70 19.50
C TYR A 268 -0.81 3.52 20.45
N ASP A 269 -1.16 2.31 20.01
CA ASP A 269 -1.04 1.07 20.79
C ASP A 269 -0.54 -0.09 19.90
N ASP A 270 -0.52 -1.30 20.44
CA ASP A 270 -0.05 -2.48 19.71
C ASP A 270 -0.88 -2.82 18.46
N SER A 271 -2.13 -2.35 18.35
CA SER A 271 -2.91 -2.54 17.12
C SER A 271 -2.38 -1.73 15.94
N MET A 272 -1.47 -0.77 16.16
CA MET A 272 -0.70 -0.12 15.08
C MET A 272 0.14 -1.13 14.27
N ASN A 273 0.47 -2.29 14.86
CA ASN A 273 1.14 -3.37 14.12
C ASN A 273 0.24 -3.95 13.01
N LEU A 274 -1.07 -3.87 13.19
CA LEU A 274 -2.08 -4.52 12.36
C LEU A 274 -2.72 -3.57 11.36
N ARG A 275 -2.16 -2.38 11.19
CA ARG A 275 -2.78 -1.34 10.37
C ARG A 275 -2.69 -1.60 8.86
N ASN A 276 -1.75 -2.45 8.43
CA ASN A 276 -1.54 -2.74 7.02
C ASN A 276 -2.51 -3.87 6.63
N ILE A 277 -3.61 -3.52 5.97
CA ILE A 277 -4.60 -4.50 5.49
C ILE A 277 -4.52 -4.57 3.97
N LEU A 278 -4.32 -5.79 3.47
CA LEU A 278 -4.16 -6.11 2.06
C LEU A 278 -5.38 -6.87 1.54
N TRP A 279 -6.03 -6.33 0.52
CA TRP A 279 -6.99 -7.06 -0.30
C TRP A 279 -6.41 -7.31 -1.69
N LEU A 280 -6.45 -8.56 -2.14
CA LEU A 280 -6.07 -8.96 -3.50
C LEU A 280 -7.29 -9.53 -4.20
N ALA A 281 -7.61 -9.02 -5.38
CA ALA A 281 -8.59 -9.65 -6.25
C ALA A 281 -8.07 -11.03 -6.71
N PRO A 282 -8.98 -11.93 -7.13
CA PRO A 282 -8.57 -13.20 -7.72
C PRO A 282 -7.58 -13.01 -8.87
N LEU A 283 -6.65 -13.94 -9.04
CA LEU A 283 -5.64 -13.88 -10.10
C LEU A 283 -6.18 -14.47 -11.39
N PRO A 284 -6.26 -13.71 -12.50
CA PRO A 284 -6.63 -14.28 -13.79
C PRO A 284 -5.61 -15.35 -14.22
N SER A 285 -6.08 -16.41 -14.87
CA SER A 285 -5.20 -17.33 -15.60
C SER A 285 -4.95 -16.83 -17.03
N SER A 286 -4.09 -17.55 -17.75
CA SER A 286 -3.90 -17.29 -19.18
C SER A 286 -5.15 -17.58 -20.03
N SER A 287 -6.14 -18.32 -19.52
CA SER A 287 -7.44 -18.48 -20.15
C SER A 287 -8.38 -17.33 -19.77
N THR A 288 -9.38 -17.06 -20.60
CA THR A 288 -10.32 -15.93 -20.41
C THR A 288 -11.37 -16.19 -19.32
N SER A 289 -11.53 -17.43 -18.88
CA SER A 289 -12.57 -17.83 -17.92
C SER A 289 -12.06 -18.35 -16.58
N ASP A 290 -10.78 -18.70 -16.47
CA ASP A 290 -10.27 -19.37 -15.28
C ASP A 290 -9.41 -18.46 -14.41
N TRP A 291 -9.45 -18.70 -13.11
CA TRP A 291 -8.73 -17.96 -12.09
C TRP A 291 -7.69 -18.86 -11.44
N SER A 292 -6.45 -18.40 -11.41
CA SER A 292 -5.30 -19.14 -10.86
C SER A 292 -5.27 -19.14 -9.33
N ALA A 293 -5.84 -18.11 -8.70
CA ALA A 293 -5.92 -17.99 -7.25
C ALA A 293 -7.19 -17.23 -6.83
N PRO A 294 -7.81 -17.57 -5.69
CA PRO A 294 -8.96 -16.85 -5.16
C PRO A 294 -8.56 -15.46 -4.64
N GLY A 295 -9.56 -14.61 -4.41
CA GLY A 295 -9.35 -13.34 -3.72
C GLY A 295 -9.00 -13.53 -2.26
N VAL A 296 -8.27 -12.56 -1.69
CA VAL A 296 -7.67 -12.65 -0.36
C VAL A 296 -7.87 -11.36 0.40
N LEU A 297 -8.26 -11.45 1.67
CA LEU A 297 -8.28 -10.33 2.60
C LEU A 297 -7.48 -10.66 3.86
N VAL A 298 -6.34 -10.00 4.03
CA VAL A 298 -5.35 -10.33 5.06
C VAL A 298 -4.77 -9.06 5.70
N VAL A 299 -4.57 -9.12 7.00
CA VAL A 299 -3.81 -8.12 7.75
C VAL A 299 -2.36 -8.55 7.88
N LEU A 300 -1.45 -7.63 7.56
CA LEU A 300 -0.02 -7.81 7.63
C LEU A 300 0.51 -7.29 8.97
N ASP A 301 0.85 -8.21 9.87
CA ASP A 301 1.38 -7.91 11.19
C ASP A 301 2.82 -7.39 11.09
N ALA A 302 2.95 -6.08 11.26
CA ALA A 302 4.18 -5.30 11.29
C ALA A 302 4.76 -5.15 12.70
N HIS A 303 4.57 -6.13 13.58
CA HIS A 303 5.20 -6.14 14.90
C HIS A 303 6.72 -5.91 14.82
N PRO A 304 7.35 -5.12 15.73
CA PRO A 304 8.77 -4.76 15.65
C PRO A 304 9.76 -5.93 15.59
N ARG A 305 9.36 -7.09 16.10
CA ARG A 305 10.14 -8.34 16.03
C ARG A 305 9.89 -9.18 14.77
N GLY A 306 8.90 -8.81 13.98
CA GLY A 306 8.45 -9.53 12.79
C GLY A 306 9.31 -9.24 11.58
N ILE A 307 9.21 -10.12 10.58
CA ILE A 307 9.96 -10.00 9.33
C ILE A 307 9.50 -8.79 8.50
N ILE A 308 8.22 -8.46 8.55
CA ILE A 308 7.63 -7.33 7.81
C ILE A 308 8.23 -6.01 8.29
N PHE A 309 8.29 -5.79 9.61
CA PHE A 309 8.90 -4.60 10.18
C PHE A 309 10.40 -4.50 9.89
N ARG A 310 11.10 -5.63 9.93
CA ARG A 310 12.56 -5.68 9.75
C ARG A 310 13.00 -5.44 8.31
N ASP A 311 12.31 -6.05 7.35
CA ASP A 311 12.81 -6.18 5.97
C ASP A 311 12.00 -5.34 4.96
N ILE A 312 10.74 -5.00 5.25
CA ILE A 312 9.83 -4.34 4.30
C ILE A 312 9.52 -2.89 4.68
N ILE A 313 9.41 -2.58 5.97
CA ILE A 313 9.12 -1.23 6.44
C ILE A 313 10.39 -0.37 6.38
N PRO A 314 10.35 0.78 5.70
CA PRO A 314 11.51 1.68 5.67
C PRO A 314 11.76 2.34 7.01
N GLU A 315 13.04 2.55 7.34
CA GLU A 315 13.47 3.10 8.62
C GLU A 315 12.78 4.44 8.97
N TYR A 316 12.58 5.29 7.96
CA TYR A 316 11.97 6.62 8.11
C TYR A 316 10.46 6.60 8.40
N VAL A 317 9.79 5.44 8.32
CA VAL A 317 8.36 5.26 8.69
C VAL A 317 8.14 4.16 9.71
N ASN A 318 9.20 3.69 10.39
CA ASN A 318 9.11 2.67 11.44
C ASN A 318 8.11 3.07 12.55
N TYR A 319 8.04 4.35 12.89
CA TYR A 319 7.10 4.86 13.90
C TYR A 319 5.64 4.76 13.46
N ALA A 320 5.35 4.77 12.15
CA ALA A 320 3.99 4.62 11.64
C ALA A 320 3.67 3.16 11.25
N ARG A 321 4.67 2.26 11.32
CA ARG A 321 4.57 0.84 10.92
C ARG A 321 3.94 0.69 9.54
N THR A 322 4.31 1.59 8.63
CA THR A 322 3.71 1.78 7.31
C THR A 322 4.48 1.01 6.25
N ILE A 323 3.77 0.24 5.43
CA ILE A 323 4.33 -0.26 4.17
C ILE A 323 3.78 0.57 3.01
N TYR A 324 4.64 1.02 2.09
CA TYR A 324 4.22 1.75 0.90
C TYR A 324 3.73 0.80 -0.21
N GLU A 325 2.66 1.21 -0.88
CA GLU A 325 2.00 0.51 -1.99
C GLU A 325 2.91 0.33 -3.21
N GLU A 326 3.85 1.26 -3.41
CA GLU A 326 4.86 1.20 -4.47
C GLU A 326 5.74 -0.06 -4.40
N TYR A 327 5.82 -0.70 -3.22
CA TYR A 327 6.55 -1.97 -3.07
C TYR A 327 5.81 -3.16 -3.66
N PHE A 328 4.50 -3.05 -3.88
CA PHE A 328 3.66 -4.11 -4.42
C PHE A 328 3.37 -3.92 -5.91
N GLY A 329 3.31 -2.68 -6.38
CA GLY A 329 3.09 -2.37 -7.77
C GLY A 329 2.80 -0.89 -8.02
N GLU A 330 1.97 -0.61 -9.03
CA GLU A 330 1.67 0.75 -9.46
C GLU A 330 0.31 1.20 -8.92
N THR A 331 0.30 2.32 -8.17
CA THR A 331 -0.91 2.92 -7.63
C THR A 331 -1.78 3.50 -8.75
N VAL A 332 -3.07 3.19 -8.71
CA VAL A 332 -4.03 3.58 -9.74
C VAL A 332 -4.88 4.76 -9.27
N VAL A 333 -5.54 4.60 -8.12
CA VAL A 333 -6.47 5.59 -7.54
C VAL A 333 -6.53 5.44 -6.03
N ASP A 334 -6.88 6.55 -5.35
CA ASP A 334 -7.20 6.54 -3.93
C ASP A 334 -8.71 6.38 -3.75
N VAL A 335 -9.15 5.42 -2.95
CA VAL A 335 -10.55 5.15 -2.62
C VAL A 335 -10.82 5.64 -1.20
N ASN A 336 -11.64 6.68 -1.06
CA ASN A 336 -11.98 7.29 0.22
C ASN A 336 -13.42 6.95 0.58
N TYR A 337 -13.65 6.49 1.80
CA TYR A 337 -14.95 6.17 2.37
C TYR A 337 -15.20 7.08 3.57
N LEU A 338 -16.00 8.12 3.35
CA LEU A 338 -16.11 9.25 4.28
C LEU A 338 -17.55 9.38 4.78
N ASN A 339 -17.69 9.63 6.08
CA ASN A 339 -18.97 9.99 6.68
C ASN A 339 -19.29 11.47 6.38
N VAL A 340 -20.20 11.70 5.43
CA VAL A 340 -20.68 13.04 5.06
C VAL A 340 -21.98 13.42 5.76
N GLY A 341 -22.50 12.54 6.61
CA GLY A 341 -23.71 12.76 7.38
C GLY A 341 -23.50 13.77 8.51
N ALA A 342 -24.53 14.57 8.78
CA ALA A 342 -24.49 15.58 9.84
C ALA A 342 -25.00 15.04 11.19
N ALA A 343 -26.23 14.51 11.21
CA ALA A 343 -26.87 13.97 12.43
C ALA A 343 -26.80 12.43 12.48
N GLU A 344 -27.00 11.77 11.35
CA GLU A 344 -26.86 10.33 11.16
C GLU A 344 -25.69 10.06 10.22
N PRO A 345 -24.92 8.98 10.42
CA PRO A 345 -23.83 8.64 9.51
C PRO A 345 -24.34 8.37 8.09
N ASP A 346 -23.83 9.12 7.12
CA ASP A 346 -24.05 8.90 5.68
C ASP A 346 -22.70 8.72 5.02
N TYR A 347 -22.30 7.47 4.81
CA TYR A 347 -20.99 7.18 4.27
C TYR A 347 -21.01 7.13 2.74
N GLN A 348 -20.08 7.84 2.11
CA GLN A 348 -19.99 7.93 0.66
C GLN A 348 -18.57 7.65 0.16
N ILE A 349 -18.47 7.05 -1.03
CA ILE A 349 -17.20 6.80 -1.71
C ILE A 349 -16.80 7.99 -2.58
N PHE A 350 -15.51 8.33 -2.49
CA PHE A 350 -14.82 9.30 -3.33
C PHE A 350 -13.49 8.72 -3.86
N ILE A 351 -13.36 8.61 -5.17
CA ILE A 351 -12.18 8.08 -5.84
C ILE A 351 -11.34 9.21 -6.43
N CYS A 352 -10.06 9.29 -6.09
CA CYS A 352 -9.18 10.41 -6.42
C CYS A 352 -7.93 10.02 -7.20
#